data_AF-A0AAV6X514-F1
#
_entry.id   AF-A0AAV6X514-F1
#
_cell.length_a   1.000
_cell.length_b   1.000
_cell.length_c   1.000
_cell.angle_alpha   90.00
_cell.angle_beta   90.00
_cell.angle_gamma   90.00
#
_symmetry.space_group_name_H-M   'P 1'
#
loop_
_entity.id
_entity.type
_entity.pdbx_description
1 polymer ?
#
loop_
_entity_poly.entity_id
_entity_poly.type
_entity_poly.pdbx_seq_one_letter_code
_entity_poly.pdbx_strand_id
1 'polypeptide(L)'
;MERRRSGFVAIVVAVLVVVVATNGVDAQGGVYSCWGGCYNECFLRSSKTQPERLSCYYQCLNSCVPRTQADYLYYCQIGCSLESCIPASYDGANLERCFGRCTDACKPQGG
;
A
#
# COMPACT_ATOMS: atom_id res chain seq x y z
N MET A 1 20.95 -10.79 -39.90
CA MET A 1 20.51 -11.28 -38.56
C MET A 1 20.06 -10.13 -37.66
N GLU A 2 20.72 -8.96 -37.71
CA GLU A 2 20.32 -7.70 -37.00
C GLU A 2 18.84 -7.30 -37.08
N ARG A 3 18.26 -7.20 -38.28
CA ARG A 3 16.88 -6.70 -38.48
C ARG A 3 15.82 -7.55 -37.77
N ARG A 4 16.01 -8.87 -37.74
CA ARG A 4 15.11 -9.80 -37.04
C ARG A 4 15.24 -9.68 -35.53
N ARG A 5 16.45 -9.43 -35.02
CA ARG A 5 16.72 -9.19 -33.59
C ARG A 5 16.16 -7.85 -33.12
N SER A 6 16.26 -6.81 -33.95
CA SER A 6 15.72 -5.47 -33.67
C SER A 6 14.18 -5.45 -33.70
N GLY A 7 13.56 -6.12 -34.67
CA GLY A 7 12.11 -6.27 -34.71
C GLY A 7 11.56 -7.05 -33.50
N PHE A 8 12.25 -8.12 -33.08
CA PHE A 8 11.87 -8.87 -31.89
C PHE A 8 11.99 -8.03 -30.61
N VAL A 9 13.08 -7.26 -30.44
CA VAL A 9 13.24 -6.35 -29.30
C VAL A 9 12.15 -5.28 -29.28
N ALA A 10 11.82 -4.68 -30.43
CA ALA A 10 10.75 -3.70 -30.51
C ALA A 10 9.39 -4.29 -30.12
N ILE A 11 9.10 -5.52 -30.54
CA ILE A 11 7.88 -6.25 -30.16
C ILE A 11 7.87 -6.54 -28.66
N VAL A 12 8.98 -7.03 -28.09
CA VAL A 12 9.08 -7.31 -26.65
C VAL A 12 8.89 -6.03 -25.82
N VAL A 13 9.49 -4.91 -26.24
CA VAL A 13 9.33 -3.62 -25.57
C VAL A 13 7.89 -3.12 -25.71
N ALA A 14 7.28 -3.22 -26.89
CA ALA A 14 5.88 -2.82 -27.09
C ALA A 14 4.93 -3.69 -26.24
N VAL A 15 5.15 -4.99 -26.17
CA VAL A 15 4.39 -5.91 -25.32
C VAL A 15 4.60 -5.57 -23.85
N LEU A 16 5.81 -5.27 -23.40
CA LEU A 16 6.08 -4.84 -22.03
C LEU A 16 5.37 -3.52 -21.69
N VAL A 17 5.41 -2.52 -22.58
CA VAL A 17 4.74 -1.23 -22.38
C VAL A 17 3.23 -1.42 -22.35
N VAL A 18 2.66 -2.24 -23.24
CA VAL A 18 1.23 -2.56 -23.24
C VAL A 18 0.86 -3.32 -21.97
N VAL A 19 1.64 -4.33 -21.56
CA VAL A 19 1.43 -5.06 -20.30
C VAL A 19 1.50 -4.10 -19.11
N VAL A 20 2.43 -3.14 -19.06
CA VAL A 20 2.51 -2.15 -17.96
C VAL A 20 1.38 -1.12 -18.02
N ALA A 21 0.85 -0.80 -19.21
CA ALA A 21 -0.23 0.16 -19.39
C ALA A 21 -1.63 -0.46 -19.19
N THR A 22 -1.84 -1.72 -19.58
CA THR A 22 -3.10 -2.46 -19.43
C THR A 22 -3.19 -3.18 -18.09
N ASN A 23 -2.05 -3.61 -17.55
CA ASN A 23 -1.87 -3.83 -16.12
C ASN A 23 -1.26 -2.56 -15.54
N GLY A 24 -1.83 -1.40 -15.90
CA GLY A 24 -1.74 -0.24 -15.04
C GLY A 24 -1.90 -0.77 -13.64
N VAL A 25 -0.91 -0.51 -12.79
CA VAL A 25 -0.75 -1.09 -11.46
C VAL A 25 -1.97 -0.77 -10.58
N ASP A 26 -3.10 -1.41 -10.86
CA ASP A 26 -3.95 -2.07 -9.90
C ASP A 26 -3.13 -3.25 -9.35
N ALA A 27 -1.95 -2.93 -8.80
CA ALA A 27 -1.59 -3.61 -7.58
C ALA A 27 -2.85 -3.47 -6.72
N GLN A 28 -3.39 -4.58 -6.23
CA GLN A 28 -4.07 -4.56 -4.94
C GLN A 28 -3.04 -4.11 -3.90
N GLY A 29 -2.66 -2.85 -4.03
CA GLY A 29 -1.59 -2.22 -3.32
C GLY A 29 -2.20 -1.94 -1.97
N GLY A 30 -1.90 -2.83 -1.02
CA GLY A 30 -2.22 -2.61 0.38
C GLY A 30 -1.89 -1.16 0.73
N VAL A 31 -2.68 -0.58 1.62
CA VAL A 31 -2.92 0.87 1.63
C VAL A 31 -1.67 1.71 1.77
N TYR A 32 -0.62 1.15 2.36
CA TYR A 32 0.71 1.72 2.35
C TYR A 32 1.21 2.12 0.95
N SER A 33 1.00 1.28 -0.06
CA SER A 33 1.37 1.54 -1.46
C SER A 33 0.42 2.50 -2.18
N CYS A 34 -0.90 2.43 -1.93
CA CYS A 34 -1.84 3.44 -2.43
C CYS A 34 -1.50 4.83 -1.86
N TRP A 35 -1.46 4.94 -0.53
CA TRP A 35 -1.18 6.19 0.16
C TRP A 35 0.22 6.70 -0.16
N GLY A 36 1.24 5.82 -0.17
CA GLY A 36 2.62 6.20 -0.48
C GLY A 36 2.80 6.72 -1.91
N GLY A 37 2.15 6.08 -2.89
CA GLY A 37 2.11 6.56 -4.27
C GLY A 37 1.45 7.94 -4.37
N CYS A 38 0.27 8.08 -3.78
CA CYS A 38 -0.50 9.32 -3.80
C CYS A 38 0.22 10.46 -3.05
N TYR A 39 0.85 10.18 -1.91
CA TYR A 39 1.65 11.16 -1.17
C TYR A 39 2.81 11.68 -2.01
N ASN A 40 3.54 10.78 -2.69
CA ASN A 40 4.64 11.16 -3.56
C ASN A 40 4.18 12.05 -4.71
N GLU A 41 3.01 11.78 -5.27
CA GLU A 41 2.39 12.64 -6.28
C GLU A 41 2.04 14.02 -5.70
N CYS A 42 1.45 14.09 -4.51
CA CYS A 42 1.03 15.35 -3.91
C CYS A 42 2.21 16.24 -3.46
N PHE A 43 3.28 15.66 -2.90
CA PHE A 43 4.35 16.43 -2.24
C PHE A 43 5.70 16.38 -2.96
N LEU A 44 6.13 15.22 -3.44
CA LEU A 44 7.49 15.03 -3.97
C LEU A 44 7.59 15.33 -5.47
N ARG A 45 6.53 15.03 -6.24
CA ARG A 45 6.51 15.18 -7.70
C ARG A 45 5.64 16.33 -8.18
N SER A 46 5.23 17.21 -7.27
CA SER A 46 4.20 18.21 -7.53
C SER A 46 4.72 19.64 -7.38
N SER A 47 4.39 20.47 -8.37
CA SER A 47 4.58 21.92 -8.34
C SER A 47 3.43 22.66 -7.66
N LYS A 48 2.51 21.92 -6.99
CA LYS A 48 1.36 22.51 -6.28
C LYS A 48 1.82 23.43 -5.15
N THR A 49 1.03 24.47 -4.90
CA THR A 49 1.15 25.33 -3.72
C THR A 49 0.78 24.58 -2.45
N GLN A 50 1.18 25.10 -1.28
CA GLN A 50 0.93 24.44 -0.01
C GLN A 50 -0.56 24.10 0.25
N PRO A 51 -1.54 24.98 -0.02
CA PRO A 51 -2.96 24.64 0.15
C PRO A 51 -3.43 23.52 -0.79
N GLU A 52 -2.96 23.52 -2.04
CA GLU A 52 -3.29 22.49 -3.03
C GLU A 52 -2.69 21.12 -2.66
N ARG A 53 -1.48 21.11 -2.08
CA ARG A 53 -0.86 19.88 -1.55
C ARG A 53 -1.67 19.31 -0.39
N LEU A 54 -2.18 20.18 0.49
CA LEU A 54 -3.04 19.76 1.60
C LEU A 54 -4.37 19.17 1.09
N SER A 55 -4.98 19.81 0.09
CA SER A 55 -6.20 19.27 -0.54
C SER A 55 -5.94 17.90 -1.20
N CYS A 56 -4.82 17.77 -1.92
CA CYS A 56 -4.38 16.52 -2.53
C CYS A 56 -4.16 15.43 -1.47
N TYR A 57 -3.53 15.76 -0.34
CA TYR A 57 -3.35 14.84 0.78
C TYR A 57 -4.67 14.28 1.32
N TYR A 58 -5.69 15.13 1.50
CA TYR A 58 -7.01 14.65 1.95
C TYR A 58 -7.70 13.78 0.92
N GLN A 59 -7.49 14.04 -0.37
CA GLN A 59 -7.97 13.15 -1.43
C GLN A 59 -7.29 11.78 -1.34
N CYS A 60 -5.96 11.74 -1.12
CA CYS A 60 -5.25 10.49 -0.87
C CYS A 60 -5.84 9.70 0.30
N LEU A 61 -6.13 10.37 1.42
CA LEU A 61 -6.75 9.70 2.57
C LEU A 61 -8.14 9.14 2.22
N ASN A 62 -8.95 9.90 1.50
CA ASN A 62 -10.30 9.46 1.11
C ASN A 62 -10.28 8.28 0.13
N SER A 63 -9.31 8.25 -0.78
CA SER A 63 -9.23 7.24 -1.84
C SER A 63 -8.44 5.99 -1.41
N CYS A 64 -7.47 6.16 -0.52
CA CYS A 64 -6.56 5.07 -0.14
C CYS A 64 -6.85 4.47 1.22
N VAL A 65 -7.50 5.16 2.17
CA VAL A 65 -7.83 4.57 3.48
C VAL A 65 -9.16 3.84 3.37
N PRO A 66 -9.17 2.50 3.38
CA PRO A 66 -10.38 1.70 3.32
C PRO A 66 -11.23 1.91 4.59
N ARG A 67 -12.55 1.82 4.44
CA ARG A 67 -13.52 2.24 5.47
C ARG A 67 -14.47 1.15 5.93
N THR A 68 -14.23 -0.10 5.54
CA THR A 68 -15.04 -1.20 6.01
C THR A 68 -14.62 -1.59 7.44
N GLN A 69 -15.50 -2.29 8.14
CA GLN A 69 -15.16 -2.86 9.44
C GLN A 69 -13.94 -3.80 9.34
N ALA A 70 -13.86 -4.61 8.28
CA ALA A 70 -12.72 -5.50 8.06
C ALA A 70 -11.41 -4.71 7.93
N ASP A 71 -11.45 -3.56 7.26
CA ASP A 71 -10.30 -2.69 7.13
C ASP A 71 -9.86 -2.12 8.48
N TYR A 72 -10.82 -1.63 9.28
CA TYR A 72 -10.52 -1.14 10.63
C TYR A 72 -9.83 -2.22 11.48
N LEU A 73 -10.35 -3.45 11.46
CA LEU A 73 -9.75 -4.59 12.16
C LEU A 73 -8.30 -4.83 11.69
N TYR A 74 -8.08 -4.81 10.38
CA TYR A 74 -6.76 -5.01 9.77
C TYR A 74 -5.75 -3.96 10.24
N TYR A 75 -6.10 -2.67 10.20
CA TYR A 75 -5.16 -1.61 10.64
C TYR A 75 -4.94 -1.58 12.13
N CYS A 76 -5.98 -1.83 12.91
CA CYS A 76 -5.83 -1.94 14.34
C CYS A 76 -4.81 -3.04 14.68
N GLN A 77 -4.91 -4.21 14.04
CA GLN A 77 -4.00 -5.32 14.28
C GLN A 77 -2.56 -4.95 13.90
N ILE A 78 -2.35 -4.33 12.74
CA ILE A 78 -1.02 -3.88 12.30
C ILE A 78 -0.45 -2.82 13.25
N GLY A 79 -1.24 -1.80 13.60
CA GLY A 79 -0.81 -0.74 14.51
C GLY A 79 -0.39 -1.30 15.87
N CYS A 80 -1.24 -2.13 16.48
CA CYS A 80 -0.93 -2.82 17.73
C CYS A 80 0.34 -3.66 17.62
N SER A 81 0.49 -4.41 16.53
CA SER A 81 1.65 -5.27 16.31
C SER A 81 2.95 -4.48 16.21
N LEU A 82 2.94 -3.37 15.45
CA LEU A 82 4.10 -2.50 15.29
C LEU A 82 4.47 -1.78 16.59
N GLU A 83 3.49 -1.42 17.40
CA GLU A 83 3.72 -0.73 18.67
C GLU A 83 4.20 -1.69 19.78
N SER A 84 3.62 -2.89 19.85
CA SER A 84 3.74 -3.74 21.05
C SER A 84 4.54 -5.03 20.84
N CYS A 85 4.69 -5.52 19.60
CA CYS A 85 5.26 -6.85 19.36
C CYS A 85 6.75 -6.87 18.99
N ILE A 86 7.38 -5.70 18.79
CA ILE A 86 8.83 -5.60 18.54
C ILE A 86 9.66 -6.32 19.62
N PRO A 87 9.38 -6.17 20.93
CA PRO A 87 10.16 -6.88 21.96
C PRO A 87 10.04 -8.41 21.90
N ALA A 88 8.96 -8.94 21.31
CA ALA A 88 8.73 -10.37 21.16
C ALA A 88 9.35 -10.97 19.89
N SER A 89 9.95 -10.15 19.03
CA SER A 89 10.41 -10.55 17.68
C SER A 89 11.46 -11.67 17.64
N TYR A 90 12.20 -11.88 18.73
CA TYR A 90 13.27 -12.89 18.81
C TYR A 90 12.77 -14.30 19.22
N ASP A 91 11.51 -14.42 19.63
CA ASP A 91 10.89 -15.69 20.04
C ASP A 91 9.57 -15.85 19.29
N GLY A 92 9.52 -16.81 18.37
CA GLY A 92 8.35 -17.04 17.52
C GLY A 92 7.07 -17.30 18.32
N ALA A 93 7.14 -18.02 19.44
CA ALA A 93 5.97 -18.33 20.26
C ALA A 93 5.47 -17.09 21.01
N ASN A 94 6.37 -16.24 21.47
CA ASN A 94 5.99 -14.96 22.09
C ASN A 94 5.47 -13.96 21.06
N LEU A 95 6.05 -13.94 19.86
CA LEU A 95 5.59 -13.09 18.75
C LEU A 95 4.17 -13.47 18.32
N GLU A 96 3.91 -14.76 18.12
CA GLU A 96 2.59 -15.27 17.77
C GLU A 96 1.55 -14.96 18.85
N ARG A 97 1.91 -15.14 20.13
CA ARG A 97 1.04 -14.75 21.25
C ARG A 97 0.75 -13.25 21.27
N CYS A 98 1.72 -12.42 20.90
CA CYS A 98 1.53 -10.98 20.81
C CYS A 98 0.54 -10.61 19.68
N PHE A 99 0.69 -11.20 18.50
CA PHE A 99 -0.28 -11.00 17.40
C PHE A 99 -1.69 -11.46 17.76
N GLY A 100 -1.83 -12.56 18.50
CA GLY A 100 -3.11 -13.01 19.05
C GLY A 100 -3.77 -11.97 19.95
N ARG A 101 -3.00 -11.38 20.89
CA ARG A 101 -3.50 -10.30 21.76
C ARG A 101 -3.93 -9.07 20.97
N CYS A 102 -3.18 -8.69 19.93
CA CYS A 102 -3.59 -7.59 19.05
C CYS A 102 -4.87 -7.91 18.28
N THR A 103 -5.05 -9.16 17.83
CA THR A 103 -6.30 -9.61 17.21
C THR A 103 -7.48 -9.46 18.15
N ASP A 104 -7.33 -9.88 19.41
CA ASP A 104 -8.39 -9.79 20.43
C ASP A 104 -8.70 -8.34 20.81
N ALA A 105 -7.67 -7.51 21.00
CA ALA A 105 -7.82 -6.09 21.34
C ALA A 105 -8.56 -5.29 20.25
N CYS A 106 -8.42 -5.72 18.99
CA CYS A 106 -9.02 -5.06 17.85
C CYS A 106 -10.43 -5.53 17.53
N LYS A 107 -10.94 -6.59 18.17
CA LYS A 107 -12.32 -7.06 17.93
C LYS A 107 -13.33 -5.94 18.19
N PRO A 108 -14.41 -5.83 17.40
CA PRO A 108 -15.45 -4.87 17.67
C PRO A 108 -16.05 -5.17 19.04
N GLN A 109 -16.06 -4.19 19.94
CA GLN A 109 -16.86 -4.32 21.16
C GLN A 109 -18.32 -4.16 20.76
N GLY A 110 -19.10 -5.24 20.88
CA GLY A 110 -20.51 -5.25 20.52
C GLY A 110 -21.27 -4.17 21.29
N GLY A 111 -22.03 -3.36 20.56
CA GLY A 111 -23.09 -2.51 21.09
C GLY A 111 -24.43 -3.22 21.02
#